data_AF-A0A9D6QXZ0-F1
#
_entry.id   AF-A0A9D6QXZ0-F1
#
_cell.length_a   1.000
_cell.length_b   1.000
_cell.length_c   1.000
_cell.angle_alpha   90.00
_cell.angle_beta   90.00
_cell.angle_gamma   90.00
#
_symmetry.space_group_name_H-M   'P 1'
#
loop_
_entity.id
_entity.type
_entity.pdbx_description
1 polymer ?
#
loop_
_entity_poly.entity_id
_entity_poly.type
_entity_poly.pdbx_seq_one_letter_code
_entity_poly.pdbx_strand_id
1 'polypeptide(L)' 'FSPGWEVDSAGGTAGLCQPVERDLYDCYTSCFWPAQVPDHLNNYPDWTSKCGTLTQDWRNIDLVFP' A
#
# COMPACT_ATOMS: atom_id res chain seq x y z
N PHE A 1 9.09 9.57 -6.83
CA PHE A 1 7.84 9.10 -7.45
C PHE A 1 8.14 7.78 -8.16
N SER A 2 7.61 6.66 -7.67
CA SER A 2 7.78 5.34 -8.28
C SER A 2 6.54 4.45 -8.10
N PRO A 3 5.44 4.72 -8.82
CA PRO A 3 5.10 5.99 -9.47
C PRO A 3 4.70 7.10 -8.47
N GLY A 4 4.46 6.75 -7.20
CA GLY A 4 3.97 7.65 -6.14
C GLY A 4 2.98 6.90 -5.25
N TRP A 5 2.47 7.55 -4.20
CA TRP A 5 1.38 7.00 -3.38
C TRP A 5 0.15 7.91 -3.41
N GLU A 6 0.30 9.19 -3.06
CA GLU A 6 -0.79 10.17 -3.12
C GLU A 6 -0.90 10.84 -4.49
N VAL A 7 0.24 11.13 -5.12
CA VAL A 7 0.35 11.75 -6.45
C VAL A 7 1.48 11.13 -7.25
N ASP A 8 1.31 11.07 -8.56
CA ASP A 8 2.34 10.66 -9.50
C ASP A 8 3.36 11.78 -9.78
N SER A 9 4.40 11.47 -10.55
CA SER A 9 5.44 12.43 -10.94
C SER A 9 4.95 13.58 -11.83
N ALA A 10 3.78 13.44 -12.45
CA ALA A 10 3.14 14.50 -13.23
C ALA A 10 2.26 15.42 -12.35
N GLY A 11 2.16 15.14 -11.04
CA GLY A 11 1.32 15.87 -10.10
C GLY A 11 -0.17 15.48 -10.18
N GLY A 12 -0.49 14.39 -10.88
CA GLY A 12 -1.84 13.84 -10.97
C GLY A 12 -1.96 12.49 -10.28
N THR A 13 -2.97 11.70 -10.65
CA THR A 13 -3.17 10.32 -10.17
C THR A 13 -3.18 9.29 -11.29
N ALA A 14 -3.09 9.73 -12.55
CA ALA A 14 -3.22 8.86 -13.72
C ALA A 14 -2.02 7.91 -13.89
N GLY A 15 -0.85 8.31 -13.39
CA GLY A 15 0.37 7.50 -13.37
C GLY A 15 0.47 6.55 -12.18
N LEU A 16 -0.43 6.65 -11.18
CA LEU A 16 -0.50 5.69 -10.07
C LEU A 16 -1.11 4.37 -10.53
N CYS A 17 -0.87 3.30 -9.79
CA CYS A 17 -1.50 2.01 -10.08
C CYS A 17 -3.02 2.09 -10.01
N GLN A 18 -3.67 1.51 -11.03
CA GLN A 18 -5.12 1.45 -11.15
C GLN A 18 -5.58 -0.03 -11.15
N PRO A 19 -6.35 -0.49 -10.14
CA PRO A 19 -6.70 0.23 -8.92
C PRO A 19 -5.53 0.24 -7.90
N VAL A 20 -5.63 1.05 -6.85
CA VAL A 20 -4.55 1.25 -5.85
C VAL A 20 -4.20 -0.04 -5.09
N GLU A 21 -5.16 -0.94 -4.91
CA GLU A 21 -5.00 -2.24 -4.25
C GLU A 21 -3.95 -3.12 -4.93
N ARG A 22 -3.70 -2.90 -6.23
CA ARG A 22 -2.66 -3.64 -6.96
C ARG A 22 -1.25 -3.25 -6.51
N ASP A 23 -1.05 -2.04 -6.01
CA ASP A 23 0.25 -1.51 -5.56
C ASP A 23 0.46 -1.65 -4.06
N LEU A 24 -0.62 -1.82 -3.28
CA LEU A 24 -0.55 -1.87 -1.83
C LEU A 24 0.41 -2.98 -1.34
N TYR A 25 0.39 -4.16 -1.97
CA TYR A 25 1.31 -5.24 -1.60
C TYR A 25 2.77 -4.94 -1.94
N ASP A 26 3.05 -4.32 -3.08
CA ASP A 26 4.43 -4.00 -3.46
C ASP A 26 4.98 -2.92 -2.52
N CYS A 27 4.18 -1.90 -2.22
CA CYS A 27 4.52 -0.87 -1.25
C CYS A 27 4.73 -1.42 0.17
N TYR A 28 3.86 -2.34 0.61
CA TYR A 28 3.92 -3.04 1.91
C TYR A 28 5.17 -3.93 2.02
N THR A 29 5.39 -4.82 1.05
CA THR A 29 6.42 -5.86 1.10
C THR A 29 7.82 -5.29 0.96
N SER A 30 7.97 -4.19 0.21
CA SER A 30 9.26 -3.53 -0.01
C SER A 30 9.51 -2.32 0.89
N CYS A 31 8.56 -1.97 1.77
CA CYS A 31 8.65 -0.77 2.63
C CYS A 31 8.89 0.51 1.83
N PHE A 32 8.19 0.67 0.70
CA PHE A 32 8.48 1.74 -0.26
C PHE A 32 7.98 3.12 0.21
N TRP A 33 6.80 3.16 0.83
CA TRP A 33 6.18 4.38 1.37
C TRP A 33 5.77 4.18 2.84
N PRO A 34 6.72 3.94 3.76
CA PRO A 34 6.44 3.47 5.13
C PRO A 34 5.73 4.50 6.02
N ALA A 35 5.69 5.78 5.61
CA ALA A 35 4.94 6.81 6.32
C ALA A 35 3.43 6.76 6.01
N GLN A 36 3.05 6.14 4.90
CA GLN A 36 1.67 6.02 4.42
C GLN A 36 1.14 4.60 4.47
N VAL A 37 2.00 3.65 4.10
CA VAL A 37 1.69 2.22 4.02
C VAL A 37 2.50 1.53 5.11
N PRO A 38 1.86 0.78 6.01
CA PRO A 38 2.56 -0.05 6.99
C PRO A 38 3.59 -0.96 6.32
N ASP A 39 4.66 -1.28 7.01
CA ASP A 39 5.81 -1.93 6.40
C ASP A 39 5.95 -3.39 6.87
N HIS A 40 6.10 -4.30 5.91
CA HIS A 40 6.25 -5.73 6.21
C HIS A 40 7.59 -6.07 6.87
N LEU A 41 8.66 -5.33 6.53
CA LEU A 41 10.02 -5.76 6.86
C LEU A 41 10.39 -5.51 8.33
N ASN A 42 9.82 -4.51 9.00
CA ASN A 42 10.25 -4.15 10.34
C ASN A 42 9.11 -4.05 11.36
N ASN A 43 8.06 -3.26 11.07
CA ASN A 43 7.10 -2.87 12.12
C ASN A 43 5.77 -3.62 12.06
N TYR A 44 5.29 -4.01 10.88
CA TYR A 44 3.95 -4.60 10.70
C TYR A 44 3.98 -5.85 9.81
N PRO A 45 4.72 -6.91 10.18
CA PRO A 45 4.92 -8.10 9.33
C PRO A 45 3.64 -8.88 8.99
N ASP A 46 2.60 -8.74 9.82
CA ASP A 46 1.33 -9.47 9.68
C ASP A 46 0.14 -8.56 9.30
N TRP A 47 0.38 -7.33 8.86
CA TRP A 47 -0.67 -6.33 8.58
C TRP A 47 -1.73 -6.81 7.59
N THR A 48 -1.30 -7.62 6.62
CA THR A 48 -2.14 -8.14 5.54
C THR A 48 -2.63 -9.58 5.76
N SER A 49 -2.38 -10.16 6.94
CA SER A 49 -2.67 -11.57 7.26
C SER A 49 -4.15 -11.97 7.11
N LYS A 50 -5.08 -11.01 7.17
CA LYS A 50 -6.53 -11.22 6.99
C LYS A 50 -6.98 -11.12 5.53
N CYS A 51 -6.06 -10.93 4.58
CA CYS A 51 -6.35 -10.76 3.16
C CYS A 51 -5.82 -11.93 2.33
N GLY A 52 -6.71 -12.67 1.67
CA GLY A 52 -6.32 -13.69 0.69
C GLY A 52 -6.00 -13.07 -0.67
N THR A 53 -6.79 -12.08 -1.10
CA THR A 53 -6.56 -11.31 -2.33
C THR A 53 -6.92 -9.85 -2.09
N LEU A 54 -5.96 -8.93 -2.26
CA LEU A 54 -6.12 -7.54 -1.85
C LEU A 54 -7.24 -6.81 -2.61
N THR A 55 -7.46 -7.12 -3.88
CA THR A 55 -8.56 -6.54 -4.67
C THR A 55 -9.96 -6.94 -4.18
N GLN A 56 -10.09 -8.00 -3.40
CA GLN A 56 -11.37 -8.47 -2.83
C GLN A 56 -11.47 -8.17 -1.33
N ASP A 57 -10.36 -8.33 -0.61
CA ASP A 57 -10.28 -8.30 0.85
C ASP A 57 -9.74 -6.99 1.41
N TRP A 58 -9.62 -5.92 0.61
CA TRP A 58 -9.04 -4.63 1.03
C TRP A 58 -9.70 -4.05 2.30
N ARG A 59 -10.97 -4.39 2.57
CA ARG A 59 -11.68 -3.95 3.78
C ARG A 59 -11.18 -4.58 5.07
N ASN A 60 -10.40 -5.67 4.99
CA ASN A 60 -9.79 -6.32 6.13
C ASN A 60 -8.44 -5.68 6.52
N ILE A 61 -7.98 -4.68 5.75
CA ILE A 61 -6.78 -3.90 6.02
C ILE A 61 -7.10 -2.83 7.06
N ASP A 62 -6.46 -2.92 8.22
CA ASP A 62 -6.68 -2.01 9.35
C ASP A 62 -5.75 -0.79 9.28
N LEU A 63 -6.16 0.36 9.83
CA LEU A 63 -5.26 1.50 10.02
C LEU A 63 -4.25 1.22 11.13
N VAL A 64 -3.01 1.73 10.98
CA VAL A 64 -2.01 1.71 12.05
C VAL A 64 -1.72 3.16 12.49
N PHE A 65 -2.29 3.54 13.62
CA PHE A 65 -2.11 4.85 14.26
C PHE A 65 -2.71 4.76 15.67
N PRO A 66 -2.14 5.38 16.72
CA PRO A 66 -2.86 5.57 17.98
C PRO A 66 -4.02 6.56 17.82
#